data_AF-A0A1X7VAK3-F1
#
_entry.id   AF-A0A1X7VAK3-F1
#
_cell.length_a   1.000
_cell.length_b   1.000
_cell.length_c   1.000
_cell.angle_alpha   90.00
_cell.angle_beta   90.00
_cell.angle_gamma   90.00
#
_symmetry.space_group_name_H-M   'P 1'
#
loop_
_entity.id
_entity.type
_entity.pdbx_description
1 polymer ?
#
loop_
_entity_poly.entity_id
_entity_poly.type
_entity_poly.pdbx_seq_one_letter_code
_entity_poly.pdbx_strand_id
1 'polypeptide(L)'
;MQTQMRTNRTRSCILLLSVIINKIPIWQSHSQVDFLMLKMCYPNTRVIVGTTEIFMQRPSNHLTEQATFSSYKNHNTAKALVGITPSGSVSFISRLYRRSISDHSLFHESSILTKMDIGDSVMADRGFNVAEILDVRGMKLNAPPRKW
;
A
#
# COMPACT_ATOMS: atom_id res chain seq x y z
N MET A 1 -34.16 -7.01 -9.44
CA MET A 1 -33.27 -6.36 -10.44
C MET A 1 -32.47 -5.16 -9.91
N GLN A 2 -33.01 -4.31 -9.03
CA GLN A 2 -32.27 -3.13 -8.50
C GLN A 2 -31.11 -3.47 -7.54
N THR A 3 -31.17 -4.60 -6.85
CA THR A 3 -30.15 -5.04 -5.87
C THR A 3 -28.86 -5.52 -6.55
N GLN A 4 -28.96 -6.24 -7.69
CA GLN A 4 -27.83 -6.70 -8.50
C GLN A 4 -27.05 -5.52 -9.15
N MET A 5 -27.76 -4.46 -9.57
CA MET A 5 -27.16 -3.28 -10.19
C MET A 5 -26.35 -2.41 -9.21
N ARG A 6 -26.64 -2.47 -7.90
CA ARG A 6 -25.97 -1.63 -6.88
C ARG A 6 -24.70 -2.27 -6.32
N THR A 7 -24.64 -3.61 -6.24
CA THR A 7 -23.42 -4.36 -5.90
C THR A 7 -22.32 -4.18 -6.96
N ASN A 8 -22.72 -3.95 -8.22
CA ASN A 8 -21.77 -3.62 -9.29
C ASN A 8 -21.13 -2.23 -9.13
N ARG A 9 -21.81 -1.24 -8.54
CA ARG A 9 -21.27 0.14 -8.40
C ARG A 9 -20.14 0.25 -7.37
N THR A 10 -20.20 -0.50 -6.27
CA THR A 10 -19.15 -0.50 -5.25
C THR A 10 -17.87 -1.19 -5.72
N ARG A 11 -17.99 -2.27 -6.51
CA ARG A 11 -16.87 -2.83 -7.28
C ARG A 11 -16.37 -1.84 -8.33
N SER A 12 -17.25 -1.16 -9.05
CA SER A 12 -16.88 -0.21 -10.09
C SER A 12 -16.08 0.99 -9.60
N CYS A 13 -16.38 1.60 -8.45
CA CYS A 13 -15.62 2.77 -7.97
C CYS A 13 -14.20 2.40 -7.49
N ILE A 14 -14.05 1.27 -6.78
CA ILE A 14 -12.74 0.73 -6.38
C ILE A 14 -11.91 0.38 -7.63
N LEU A 15 -12.55 -0.23 -8.64
CA LEU A 15 -11.91 -0.52 -9.92
C LEU A 15 -11.51 0.76 -10.66
N LEU A 16 -12.39 1.77 -10.76
CA LEU A 16 -12.14 3.01 -11.50
C LEU A 16 -10.97 3.81 -10.91
N LEU A 17 -10.93 4.00 -9.59
CA LEU A 17 -9.80 4.66 -8.92
C LEU A 17 -8.50 3.84 -9.05
N SER A 18 -8.58 2.51 -8.93
CA SER A 18 -7.41 1.65 -9.12
C SER A 18 -6.87 1.71 -10.56
N VAL A 19 -7.73 1.89 -11.57
CA VAL A 19 -7.34 1.98 -12.97
C VAL A 19 -6.63 3.30 -13.27
N ILE A 20 -7.10 4.42 -12.70
CA ILE A 20 -6.46 5.73 -12.92
C ILE A 20 -5.08 5.77 -12.27
N ILE A 21 -4.96 5.22 -11.06
CA ILE A 21 -3.72 5.18 -10.30
C ILE A 21 -2.68 4.24 -10.93
N ASN A 22 -3.09 3.05 -11.41
CA ASN A 22 -2.18 2.09 -12.04
C ASN A 22 -1.63 2.54 -13.41
N LYS A 23 -2.17 3.59 -14.02
CA LYS A 23 -1.72 4.11 -15.33
C LYS A 23 -0.52 5.04 -15.24
N ILE A 24 -0.05 5.41 -14.04
CA ILE A 24 1.10 6.30 -13.88
C ILE A 24 2.34 5.41 -13.68
N PRO A 25 3.31 5.38 -14.63
CA PRO A 25 4.53 4.59 -14.47
C PRO A 25 5.49 5.36 -13.54
N ILE A 26 5.31 5.20 -12.22
CA ILE A 26 6.06 5.98 -11.21
C ILE A 26 7.27 5.22 -10.63
N TRP A 27 7.48 3.96 -11.01
CA TRP A 27 8.60 3.17 -10.47
C TRP A 27 9.92 3.58 -11.12
N GLN A 28 10.73 4.36 -10.40
CA GLN A 28 12.01 4.88 -10.85
C GLN A 28 13.12 3.81 -10.81
N SER A 29 14.11 3.88 -11.70
CA SER A 29 15.28 2.98 -11.67
C SER A 29 16.20 3.30 -10.48
N HIS A 30 17.15 2.40 -10.16
CA HIS A 30 18.08 2.61 -9.03
C HIS A 30 18.92 3.89 -9.14
N SER A 31 19.33 4.25 -10.36
CA SER A 31 20.15 5.43 -10.63
C SER A 31 19.39 6.75 -10.53
N GLN A 32 18.06 6.74 -10.49
CA GLN A 32 17.22 7.94 -10.41
C GLN A 32 16.85 8.31 -8.97
N VAL A 33 17.21 7.47 -8.00
CA VAL A 33 16.95 7.69 -6.56
C VAL A 33 18.18 8.32 -5.94
N ASP A 34 18.54 9.54 -6.32
CA ASP A 34 19.71 10.24 -5.78
C ASP A 34 19.35 11.49 -4.96
N PHE A 35 20.19 11.74 -3.95
CA PHE A 35 20.20 12.88 -3.01
C PHE A 35 19.15 12.92 -1.88
N LEU A 36 19.29 12.05 -0.87
CA LEU A 36 18.75 12.36 0.46
C LEU A 36 19.54 11.68 1.60
N MET A 37 19.55 12.30 2.79
CA MET A 37 20.20 11.77 4.02
C MET A 37 19.82 10.32 4.34
N LEU A 38 18.62 9.89 3.95
CA LEU A 38 18.16 8.51 4.12
C LEU A 38 19.05 7.48 3.42
N LYS A 39 19.64 7.80 2.26
CA LYS A 39 20.57 6.89 1.55
C LYS A 39 21.92 6.76 2.28
N MET A 40 22.33 7.74 3.08
CA MET A 40 23.56 7.64 3.87
C MET A 40 23.42 6.62 5.02
N CYS A 41 22.26 6.61 5.69
CA CYS A 41 22.01 5.68 6.79
C CYS A 41 21.47 4.33 6.31
N TYR A 42 20.70 4.31 5.21
CA TYR A 42 20.01 3.13 4.68
C TYR A 42 20.20 3.02 3.15
N PRO A 43 21.42 2.73 2.67
CA PRO A 43 21.78 2.82 1.25
C PRO A 43 20.99 1.89 0.33
N ASN A 44 20.54 0.76 0.86
CA ASN A 44 19.78 -0.24 0.11
C ASN A 44 18.27 0.00 0.17
N THR A 45 17.79 1.13 0.71
CA THR A 45 16.34 1.38 0.77
C THR A 45 15.82 1.64 -0.63
N ARG A 46 15.00 0.72 -1.15
CA ARG A 46 14.38 0.85 -2.46
C ARG A 46 13.11 1.69 -2.39
N VAL A 47 12.32 1.46 -1.35
CA VAL A 47 11.01 2.07 -1.18
C VAL A 47 10.69 2.24 0.30
N ILE A 48 10.06 3.37 0.63
CA ILE A 48 9.45 3.64 1.93
C ILE A 48 7.94 3.41 1.75
N VAL A 49 7.35 2.51 2.50
CA VAL A 49 5.94 2.13 2.35
C VAL A 49 5.07 2.61 3.49
N GLY A 50 3.86 3.01 3.15
CA GLY A 50 2.81 3.36 4.09
C GLY A 50 1.44 3.01 3.52
N THR A 51 0.43 3.01 4.38
CA THR A 51 -0.95 2.77 3.94
C THR A 51 -1.74 4.06 3.97
N THR A 52 -2.56 4.27 2.94
CA THR A 52 -3.48 5.41 2.88
C THR A 52 -4.92 4.93 2.77
N GLU A 53 -5.84 5.75 3.27
CA GLU A 53 -7.28 5.52 3.21
C GLU A 53 -7.95 6.59 2.35
N ILE A 54 -8.68 6.14 1.33
CA ILE A 54 -9.45 6.97 0.43
C ILE A 54 -10.93 6.84 0.77
N PHE A 55 -11.64 7.97 0.88
CA PHE A 55 -13.08 7.97 1.09
C PHE A 55 -13.80 7.27 -0.06
N MET A 56 -14.82 6.49 0.27
CA MET A 56 -15.68 5.85 -0.71
C MET A 56 -17.14 5.93 -0.29
N GLN A 57 -18.03 5.81 -1.27
CA GLN A 57 -19.47 5.76 -0.99
C GLN A 57 -19.81 4.54 -0.13
N ARG A 58 -20.72 4.75 0.85
CA ARG A 58 -21.25 3.70 1.72
C ARG A 58 -21.76 2.50 0.90
N PRO A 59 -21.20 1.30 1.09
CA PRO A 59 -21.68 0.09 0.43
C PRO A 59 -23.12 -0.23 0.83
N SER A 60 -23.91 -0.74 -0.12
CA SER A 60 -25.28 -1.19 0.18
C SER A 60 -25.32 -2.52 0.94
N ASN A 61 -24.27 -3.33 0.81
CA ASN A 61 -24.14 -4.59 1.55
C ASN A 61 -23.55 -4.28 2.94
N HIS A 62 -24.26 -4.67 4.00
CA HIS A 62 -23.86 -4.44 5.39
C HIS A 62 -22.50 -5.05 5.73
N LEU A 63 -22.19 -6.26 5.25
CA LEU A 63 -20.90 -6.89 5.52
C LEU A 63 -19.75 -6.12 4.85
N THR A 64 -19.97 -5.62 3.64
CA THR A 64 -18.97 -4.81 2.93
C THR A 64 -18.82 -3.44 3.58
N GLU A 65 -19.92 -2.84 4.00
CA GLU A 65 -19.95 -1.57 4.73
C GLU A 65 -19.14 -1.67 6.03
N GLN A 66 -19.40 -2.69 6.85
CA GLN A 66 -18.63 -2.94 8.06
C GLN A 66 -17.14 -3.20 7.77
N ALA A 67 -16.83 -3.93 6.69
CA ALA A 67 -15.44 -4.23 6.31
C ALA A 67 -14.66 -3.02 5.75
N THR A 68 -15.35 -1.99 5.26
CA THR A 68 -14.75 -0.75 4.74
C THR A 68 -14.89 0.43 5.71
N PHE A 69 -15.69 0.32 6.76
CA PHE A 69 -15.86 1.41 7.71
C PHE A 69 -14.57 1.68 8.50
N SER A 70 -14.15 2.95 8.51
CA SER A 70 -13.02 3.47 9.27
C SER A 70 -13.56 4.27 10.44
N SER A 71 -13.32 3.77 11.66
CA SER A 71 -13.67 4.49 12.88
C SER A 71 -12.89 5.81 13.00
N TYR A 72 -11.62 5.81 12.57
CA TYR A 72 -10.77 7.00 12.56
C TYR A 72 -11.33 8.12 11.67
N LYS A 73 -11.83 7.79 10.47
CA LYS A 73 -12.39 8.77 9.53
C LYS A 73 -13.91 8.93 9.63
N ASN A 74 -14.56 8.15 10.48
CA ASN A 74 -16.02 8.05 10.59
C ASN A 74 -16.74 7.90 9.23
N HIS A 75 -16.16 7.11 8.32
CA HIS A 75 -16.68 6.91 6.97
C HIS A 75 -16.20 5.59 6.37
N ASN A 76 -16.86 5.12 5.31
CA ASN A 76 -16.36 3.99 4.53
C ASN A 76 -15.14 4.41 3.72
N THR A 77 -14.05 3.66 3.85
CA THR A 77 -12.80 3.91 3.16
C THR A 77 -12.29 2.65 2.46
N ALA A 78 -11.53 2.88 1.39
CA ALA A 78 -10.70 1.86 0.78
C ALA A 78 -9.25 2.12 1.16
N LYS A 79 -8.50 1.05 1.40
CA LYS A 79 -7.09 1.10 1.81
C LYS A 79 -6.20 0.76 0.61
N ALA A 80 -5.14 1.53 0.43
CA ALA A 80 -4.09 1.26 -0.56
C ALA A 80 -2.71 1.29 0.10
N LEU A 81 -1.81 0.48 -0.43
CA LEU A 81 -0.38 0.58 -0.14
C LEU A 81 0.20 1.65 -1.06
N VAL A 82 0.95 2.59 -0.48
CA VAL A 82 1.70 3.60 -1.21
C VAL A 82 3.18 3.40 -0.88
N GLY A 83 4.00 3.40 -1.92
CA GLY A 83 5.45 3.45 -1.82
C GLY A 83 5.95 4.79 -2.32
N ILE A 84 6.89 5.38 -1.58
CA ILE A 84 7.67 6.53 -2.02
C ILE A 84 9.14 6.12 -2.12
N THR A 85 9.88 6.75 -3.03
CA THR A 85 11.33 6.62 -3.07
C THR A 85 11.96 7.27 -1.84
N PRO A 86 13.19 6.89 -1.47
CA PRO A 86 14.00 7.65 -0.51
C PRO A 86 14.15 9.14 -0.85
N SER A 87 14.00 9.55 -2.12
CA SER A 87 14.01 10.96 -2.52
C SER A 87 12.66 11.67 -2.29
N GLY A 88 11.64 10.97 -1.79
CA GLY A 88 10.32 11.52 -1.48
C GLY A 88 9.32 11.52 -2.65
N SER A 89 9.69 10.98 -3.81
CA SER A 89 8.77 10.86 -4.95
C SER A 89 7.86 9.65 -4.77
N VAL A 90 6.58 9.75 -5.12
CA VAL A 90 5.71 8.56 -5.17
C VAL A 90 6.31 7.57 -6.18
N SER A 91 6.44 6.30 -5.82
CA SER A 91 6.99 5.26 -6.70
C SER A 91 6.02 4.13 -6.98
N PHE A 92 5.09 3.90 -6.06
CA PHE A 92 4.17 2.77 -6.13
C PHE A 92 2.83 3.10 -5.49
N ILE A 93 1.75 2.63 -6.10
CA ILE A 93 0.43 2.61 -5.46
C ILE A 93 -0.27 1.31 -5.84
N SER A 94 -0.78 0.57 -4.84
CA SER A 94 -1.48 -0.69 -5.07
C SER A 94 -2.90 -0.48 -5.59
N ARG A 95 -3.55 -1.60 -5.96
CA ARG A 95 -5.02 -1.64 -6.04
C ARG A 95 -5.64 -1.28 -4.70
N LEU A 96 -6.90 -0.86 -4.73
CA LEU A 96 -7.68 -0.54 -3.55
C LEU A 96 -8.28 -1.82 -2.94
N TYR A 97 -8.17 -1.93 -1.62
CA TYR A 97 -8.68 -3.03 -0.83
C TYR A 97 -9.69 -2.54 0.21
N ARG A 98 -10.45 -3.47 0.78
CA ARG A 98 -11.28 -3.18 1.97
C ARG A 98 -10.40 -2.63 3.10
N ARG A 99 -10.87 -1.63 3.84
CA ARG A 99 -10.11 -1.06 4.95
C ARG A 99 -9.64 -2.11 5.97
N SER A 100 -10.45 -3.14 6.22
CA SER A 100 -10.16 -4.25 7.13
C SER A 100 -9.00 -5.17 6.75
N ILE A 101 -8.35 -4.97 5.60
CA ILE A 101 -7.15 -5.74 5.27
C ILE A 101 -6.00 -5.37 6.22
N SER A 102 -5.29 -6.38 6.73
CA SER A 102 -4.08 -6.17 7.52
C SER A 102 -2.96 -5.62 6.63
N ASP A 103 -2.02 -4.89 7.22
CA ASP A 103 -0.86 -4.36 6.50
C ASP A 103 -0.03 -5.48 5.86
N HIS A 104 0.13 -6.60 6.58
CA HIS A 104 0.82 -7.78 6.09
C HIS A 104 0.17 -8.37 4.83
N SER A 105 -1.14 -8.63 4.87
CA SER A 105 -1.86 -9.15 3.71
C SER A 105 -1.89 -8.12 2.57
N LEU A 106 -2.06 -6.84 2.88
CA LEU A 106 -2.03 -5.78 1.88
C LEU A 106 -0.68 -5.73 1.16
N PHE A 107 0.43 -5.85 1.89
CA PHE A 107 1.77 -5.86 1.31
C PHE A 107 1.96 -7.06 0.38
N HIS A 108 1.58 -8.26 0.83
CA HIS A 108 1.64 -9.49 0.03
C HIS A 108 0.82 -9.39 -1.27
N GLU A 109 -0.44 -8.94 -1.17
CA GLU A 109 -1.38 -8.85 -2.29
C GLU A 109 -1.14 -7.62 -3.20
N SER A 110 -0.27 -6.68 -2.82
CA SER A 110 -0.07 -5.44 -3.57
C SER A 110 0.70 -5.62 -4.88
N SER A 111 1.39 -6.75 -5.06
CA SER A 111 2.39 -6.96 -6.13
C SER A 111 3.63 -6.06 -6.03
N ILE A 112 3.86 -5.37 -4.91
CA ILE A 112 5.07 -4.56 -4.72
C ILE A 112 6.35 -5.42 -4.78
N LEU A 113 6.26 -6.68 -4.33
CA LEU A 113 7.39 -7.60 -4.30
C LEU A 113 7.91 -7.97 -5.70
N THR A 114 7.15 -7.78 -6.77
CA THR A 114 7.61 -8.04 -8.14
C THR A 114 8.39 -6.86 -8.73
N LYS A 115 8.53 -5.77 -7.98
CA LYS A 115 9.21 -4.53 -8.39
C LYS A 115 10.58 -4.35 -7.72
N MET A 116 10.91 -5.23 -6.78
CA MET A 116 12.11 -5.17 -5.96
C MET A 116 13.04 -6.32 -6.30
N ASP A 117 14.34 -6.09 -6.13
CA ASP A 117 15.41 -7.03 -6.42
C ASP A 117 16.03 -7.57 -5.14
N ILE A 118 16.73 -8.71 -5.23
CA ILE A 118 17.43 -9.31 -4.08
C ILE A 118 18.45 -8.31 -3.52
N GLY A 119 18.49 -8.17 -2.19
CA GLY A 119 19.35 -7.20 -1.50
C GLY A 119 18.70 -5.84 -1.27
N ASP A 120 17.54 -5.56 -1.88
CA ASP A 120 16.75 -4.37 -1.57
C ASP A 120 16.27 -4.38 -0.12
N SER A 121 16.04 -3.18 0.41
CA SER A 121 15.36 -3.00 1.68
C SER A 121 14.14 -2.09 1.54
N VAL A 122 13.14 -2.40 2.36
CA VAL A 122 11.90 -1.64 2.48
C VAL A 122 11.93 -0.91 3.80
N MET A 123 11.61 0.38 3.79
CA MET A 123 11.42 1.13 5.02
C MET A 123 9.93 1.30 5.31
N ALA A 124 9.52 1.19 6.57
CA ALA A 124 8.12 1.33 6.93
C ALA A 124 7.94 1.92 8.34
N ASP A 125 6.74 2.44 8.60
CA ASP A 125 6.37 2.95 9.93
C ASP A 125 6.36 1.84 10.99
N ARG A 126 6.50 2.26 12.25
CA ARG A 126 6.43 1.34 13.39
C ARG A 126 5.12 0.54 13.34
N GLY A 127 5.23 -0.77 13.48
CA GLY A 127 4.08 -1.67 13.51
C GLY A 127 3.80 -2.38 12.19
N PHE A 128 4.33 -1.87 11.07
CA PHE A 128 4.23 -2.50 9.75
C PHE A 128 5.16 -3.71 9.67
N ASN A 129 4.65 -4.89 10.03
CA ASN A 129 5.45 -6.10 10.15
C ASN A 129 5.36 -6.97 8.89
N VAL A 130 6.38 -6.90 8.05
CA VAL A 130 6.53 -7.70 6.82
C VAL A 130 7.93 -8.30 6.67
N ALA A 131 8.72 -8.32 7.75
CA ALA A 131 10.09 -8.82 7.75
C ALA A 131 10.17 -10.25 7.22
N GLU A 132 9.29 -11.13 7.71
CA GLU A 132 9.22 -12.53 7.27
C GLU A 132 9.03 -12.68 5.75
N ILE A 133 8.17 -11.85 5.14
CA ILE A 133 7.92 -11.88 3.68
C ILE A 133 9.17 -11.45 2.91
N LEU A 134 9.91 -10.47 3.43
CA LEU A 134 11.10 -9.90 2.81
C LEU A 134 12.32 -10.82 2.97
N ASP A 135 12.51 -11.39 4.15
CA ASP A 135 13.65 -12.24 4.48
C ASP A 135 13.70 -13.48 3.57
N VAL A 136 12.54 -14.09 3.28
CA VAL A 136 12.44 -15.23 2.34
C VAL A 136 12.92 -14.89 0.93
N ARG A 137 12.93 -13.60 0.55
CA ARG A 137 13.39 -13.12 -0.76
C ARG A 137 14.77 -12.46 -0.72
N GLY A 138 15.49 -12.56 0.40
CA GLY A 138 16.79 -11.91 0.57
C GLY A 138 16.70 -10.38 0.61
N MET A 139 15.56 -9.83 1.06
CA MET A 139 15.31 -8.41 1.26
C MET A 139 15.25 -8.09 2.75
N LYS A 140 15.33 -6.81 3.13
CA LYS A 140 15.30 -6.40 4.55
C LYS A 140 14.22 -5.38 4.87
N LEU A 141 13.68 -5.43 6.09
CA LEU A 141 12.79 -4.40 6.63
C LEU A 141 13.54 -3.42 7.54
N ASN A 142 13.49 -2.13 7.20
CA ASN A 142 13.95 -1.03 8.06
C ASN A 142 12.72 -0.40 8.73
N ALA A 143 12.44 -0.78 9.98
CA ALA A 143 11.34 -0.21 10.77
C ALA A 143 11.80 0.11 12.19
N PRO A 144 11.25 1.14 12.85
CA PRO A 144 11.56 1.42 14.24
C PRO A 144 11.23 0.22 15.15
N PRO A 145 12.03 -0.04 16.20
CA PRO A 145 11.77 -1.16 17.10
C PRO A 145 10.40 -1.02 17.77
N ARG A 146 9.74 -2.16 17.98
CA ARG A 146 8.53 -2.23 18.82
C ARG A 146 8.97 -1.99 20.27
N LYS A 147 8.32 -1.04 20.95
CA LYS A 147 8.43 -0.93 22.40
C LYS A 147 7.55 -2.02 23.00
N TRP A 148 8.14 -2.85 23.86
CA TRP A 148 7.43 -3.78 24.72
C TRP A 148 6.79 -3.03 25.89
#